data_AF-A0A1G7I3I0-F1
#
_entry.id   AF-A0A1G7I3I0-F1
#
_cell.length_a   1.000
_cell.length_b   1.000
_cell.length_c   1.000
_cell.angle_alpha   90.00
_cell.angle_beta   90.00
_cell.angle_gamma   90.00
#
_symmetry.space_group_name_H-M   'P 1'
#
loop_
_entity.id
_entity.type
_entity.pdbx_description
1 polymer ?
#
loop_
_entity_poly.entity_id
_entity_poly.type
_entity_poly.pdbx_seq_one_letter_code
_entity_poly.pdbx_strand_id
1 'polypeptide(L)'
;MGLVLKHVEQTRSGSWQYRRRVPKDVSEVITKREFKRKLGDSQKEALAAYPQYHAQVEREIDAAKKRIAGAVAASGPGASEREAYAEALRRRADLVAKGATADVLEIAADSLADSFPQEGYEPVGAPPVDRHTVNLLRLGPERYRPPEPTLGDALRLYLKEHLKADSPETDSRVTGLATRVVEAAIAAIGRDPLLTAITREEARAVRDHMLDRVKATGRGTGGKVSAATVSRELSILSAVINFAKVEFGKPDTMPNPFSRLPVARVAKGQGQKASEKRDPLPPAVLTKTRARVLANAAPELALIWRMVEGTGCRLAEVTGLMVGDVVTDGDFPHIRIEPNALRTLKTTSSRRRVPLVGDALEAAQEALKLARAGVCCSPPMAASGALTRPLRR
;
A
#
# COMPACT_ATOMS: atom_id res chain seq x y z
N MET A 1 -34.63 -15.20 -10.98
CA MET A 1 -34.46 -13.78 -10.62
C MET A 1 -33.64 -13.11 -11.71
N GLY A 2 -34.27 -12.30 -12.57
CA GLY A 2 -33.58 -11.66 -13.70
C GLY A 2 -32.59 -10.60 -13.22
N LEU A 3 -31.38 -10.60 -13.79
CA LEU A 3 -30.37 -9.55 -13.55
C LEU A 3 -30.93 -8.19 -13.97
N VAL A 4 -31.22 -7.33 -12.98
CA VAL A 4 -31.61 -5.93 -13.23
C VAL A 4 -30.36 -5.16 -13.65
N LEU A 5 -30.27 -4.79 -14.94
CA LEU A 5 -29.21 -3.92 -15.44
C LEU A 5 -29.41 -2.51 -14.91
N LYS A 6 -28.47 -2.00 -14.12
CA LYS A 6 -28.56 -0.65 -13.54
C LYS A 6 -28.47 0.39 -14.66
N HIS A 7 -29.28 1.45 -14.57
CA HIS A 7 -29.22 2.58 -15.51
C HIS A 7 -29.53 2.20 -16.97
N VAL A 8 -30.23 1.09 -17.20
CA VAL A 8 -30.68 0.67 -18.52
C VAL A 8 -32.19 0.81 -18.62
N GLU A 9 -32.66 1.44 -19.69
CA GLU A 9 -34.08 1.69 -19.97
C GLU A 9 -34.42 1.18 -21.36
N GLN A 10 -35.63 0.61 -21.52
CA GLN A 10 -36.17 0.31 -22.84
C GLN A 10 -36.96 1.50 -23.38
N THR A 11 -36.66 1.90 -24.61
CA THR A 11 -37.33 2.99 -25.31
C THR A 11 -38.67 2.55 -25.89
N ARG A 12 -39.55 3.52 -26.22
CA ARG A 12 -40.85 3.25 -26.86
C ARG A 12 -40.74 2.50 -28.20
N SER A 13 -39.60 2.61 -28.88
CA SER A 13 -39.31 1.90 -30.14
C SER A 13 -38.74 0.48 -29.93
N GLY A 14 -38.69 -0.01 -28.68
CA GLY A 14 -38.19 -1.35 -28.36
C GLY A 14 -36.67 -1.44 -28.14
N SER A 15 -35.91 -0.41 -28.53
CA SER A 15 -34.45 -0.37 -28.36
C SER A 15 -34.03 -0.10 -26.91
N TRP A 16 -32.84 -0.55 -26.53
CA TRP A 16 -32.28 -0.44 -25.18
C TRP A 16 -31.24 0.67 -25.10
N GLN A 17 -31.34 1.53 -24.08
CA GLN A 17 -30.40 2.62 -23.84
C GLN A 17 -29.85 2.61 -22.42
N TYR A 18 -28.61 3.03 -22.26
CA TYR A 18 -28.04 3.41 -20.97
C TYR A 18 -28.33 4.88 -20.71
N ARG A 19 -28.83 5.18 -19.52
CA ARG A 19 -29.10 6.54 -19.06
C ARG A 19 -28.74 6.69 -17.58
N ARG A 20 -27.74 7.52 -17.28
CA ARG A 20 -27.37 7.88 -15.90
C ARG A 20 -27.11 9.38 -15.80
N ARG A 21 -27.76 10.04 -14.84
CA ARG A 21 -27.44 11.44 -14.52
C ARG A 21 -26.04 11.54 -13.94
N VAL A 22 -25.31 12.58 -14.32
CA VAL A 22 -24.00 12.86 -13.72
C VAL A 22 -24.20 13.18 -12.23
N PRO A 23 -23.49 12.50 -11.32
CA PRO A 23 -23.59 12.80 -9.89
C PRO A 23 -23.21 14.26 -9.59
N LYS A 24 -23.92 14.90 -8.65
CA LYS A 24 -23.74 16.33 -8.35
C LYS A 24 -22.31 16.65 -7.87
N ASP A 25 -21.72 15.73 -7.13
CA ASP A 25 -20.36 15.79 -6.58
C ASP A 25 -19.25 15.79 -7.64
N VAL A 26 -19.54 15.45 -8.91
CA VAL A 26 -18.56 15.50 -10.01
C VAL A 26 -18.96 16.45 -11.14
N SER A 27 -20.05 17.21 -10.97
CA SER A 27 -20.63 18.06 -12.01
C SER A 27 -19.74 19.25 -12.43
N GLU A 28 -18.82 19.67 -11.57
CA GLU A 28 -17.81 20.70 -11.88
C GLU A 28 -16.75 20.20 -12.87
N VAL A 29 -16.46 18.90 -12.87
CA VAL A 29 -15.47 18.27 -13.76
C VAL A 29 -16.13 17.71 -15.01
N ILE A 30 -17.28 17.05 -14.85
CA ILE A 30 -18.04 16.46 -15.96
C ILE A 30 -19.20 17.40 -16.28
N THR A 31 -19.02 18.22 -17.31
CA THR A 31 -19.99 19.25 -17.73
C THR A 31 -21.25 18.70 -18.40
N LYS A 32 -21.26 17.41 -18.76
CA LYS A 32 -22.43 16.73 -19.33
C LYS A 32 -23.53 16.58 -18.27
N ARG A 33 -24.80 16.66 -18.68
CA ARG A 33 -25.94 16.45 -17.76
C ARG A 33 -26.20 14.97 -17.46
N GLU A 34 -26.04 14.11 -18.45
CA GLU A 34 -26.26 12.67 -18.34
C GLU A 34 -25.35 11.89 -19.28
N PHE A 35 -24.98 10.68 -18.86
CA PHE A 35 -24.41 9.65 -19.70
C PHE A 35 -25.55 8.95 -20.44
N LYS A 36 -25.63 9.14 -21.75
CA LYS A 36 -26.67 8.56 -22.60
C LYS A 36 -26.05 7.86 -23.81
N ARG A 37 -26.39 6.57 -24.01
CA ARG A 37 -25.93 5.79 -25.18
C ARG A 37 -26.89 4.65 -25.49
N LYS A 38 -27.17 4.39 -26.77
CA LYS A 38 -27.89 3.19 -27.22
C LYS A 38 -27.01 1.95 -27.02
N LEU A 39 -27.55 0.91 -26.39
CA LEU A 39 -26.86 -0.35 -26.11
C LEU A 39 -27.18 -1.46 -27.12
N GLY A 40 -28.34 -1.40 -27.78
CA GLY A 40 -28.73 -2.37 -28.80
C GLY A 40 -30.23 -2.31 -29.12
N ASP A 41 -30.64 -3.03 -30.15
CA ASP A 41 -32.06 -3.18 -30.53
C ASP A 41 -32.71 -4.41 -29.89
N SER A 42 -31.89 -5.35 -29.41
CA SER A 42 -32.34 -6.53 -28.65
C SER A 42 -31.77 -6.56 -27.23
N GLN A 43 -32.44 -7.30 -26.33
CA GLN A 43 -31.97 -7.50 -24.96
C GLN A 43 -30.59 -8.19 -24.92
N LYS A 44 -30.32 -9.09 -25.87
CA LYS A 44 -29.06 -9.82 -25.98
C LYS A 44 -27.89 -8.90 -26.34
N GLU A 45 -28.10 -7.97 -27.28
CA GLU A 45 -27.12 -6.94 -27.62
C GLU A 45 -26.86 -6.00 -26.44
N ALA A 46 -27.93 -5.58 -25.76
CA ALA A 46 -27.80 -4.70 -24.59
C ALA A 46 -27.01 -5.36 -23.45
N LEU A 47 -27.24 -6.66 -23.19
CA LEU A 47 -26.48 -7.45 -22.22
C LEU A 47 -25.00 -7.57 -22.57
N ALA A 48 -24.67 -7.67 -23.87
CA ALA A 48 -23.29 -7.74 -24.33
C ALA A 48 -22.56 -6.39 -24.24
N ALA A 49 -23.24 -5.28 -24.59
CA ALA A 49 -22.65 -3.94 -24.59
C ALA A 49 -22.59 -3.28 -23.20
N TYR A 50 -23.50 -3.65 -22.30
CA TYR A 50 -23.64 -3.03 -20.98
C TYR A 50 -22.36 -3.03 -20.14
N PRO A 51 -21.65 -4.16 -19.92
CA PRO A 51 -20.52 -4.19 -19.01
C PRO A 51 -19.40 -3.23 -19.40
N GLN A 52 -19.12 -3.12 -20.71
CA GLN A 52 -18.09 -2.22 -21.22
C GLN A 52 -18.45 -0.75 -21.02
N TYR A 53 -19.67 -0.35 -21.42
CA TYR A 53 -20.09 1.04 -21.30
C TYR A 53 -20.32 1.46 -19.84
N HIS A 54 -20.89 0.58 -19.01
CA HIS A 54 -21.04 0.84 -17.59
C HIS A 54 -19.68 1.02 -16.91
N ALA A 55 -18.71 0.15 -17.18
CA ALA A 55 -17.35 0.29 -16.66
C ALA A 55 -16.67 1.58 -17.15
N GLN A 56 -16.92 2.01 -18.39
CA GLN A 56 -16.43 3.30 -18.88
C GLN A 56 -17.01 4.48 -18.10
N VAL A 57 -18.32 4.48 -17.85
CA VAL A 57 -19.00 5.53 -17.07
C VAL A 57 -18.51 5.56 -15.62
N GLU A 58 -18.36 4.40 -14.96
CA GLU A 58 -17.79 4.34 -13.61
C GLU A 58 -16.36 4.88 -13.58
N ARG A 59 -15.51 4.51 -14.55
CA ARG A 59 -14.15 5.05 -14.65
C ARG A 59 -14.11 6.57 -14.84
N GLU A 60 -15.02 7.14 -15.63
CA GLU A 60 -15.10 8.60 -15.85
C GLU A 60 -15.51 9.32 -14.55
N ILE A 61 -16.50 8.78 -13.83
CA ILE A 61 -16.94 9.32 -12.54
C ILE A 61 -15.84 9.18 -11.48
N ASP A 62 -15.20 8.01 -11.39
CA ASP A 62 -14.12 7.77 -10.43
C ASP A 62 -12.90 8.66 -10.71
N ALA A 63 -12.57 8.89 -11.99
CA ALA A 63 -11.53 9.82 -12.37
C ALA A 63 -11.88 11.26 -11.95
N ALA A 64 -13.13 11.68 -12.14
CA ALA A 64 -13.59 13.00 -11.70
C ALA A 64 -13.56 13.14 -10.17
N LYS A 65 -14.00 12.12 -9.43
CA LYS A 65 -13.89 12.09 -7.96
C LYS A 65 -12.45 12.19 -7.48
N LYS A 66 -11.55 11.40 -8.07
CA LYS A 66 -10.11 11.43 -7.76
C LYS A 66 -9.50 12.80 -8.05
N ARG A 67 -9.94 13.45 -9.13
CA ARG A 67 -9.50 14.80 -9.49
C ARG A 67 -9.92 15.82 -8.43
N ILE A 68 -11.18 15.81 -8.03
CA ILE A 68 -11.70 16.71 -6.99
C ILE A 68 -11.00 16.45 -5.65
N ALA A 69 -10.90 15.19 -5.25
CA ALA A 69 -10.18 14.81 -4.02
C ALA A 69 -8.71 15.26 -4.06
N GLY A 70 -8.05 15.13 -5.22
CA GLY A 70 -6.68 15.59 -5.42
C GLY A 70 -6.53 17.11 -5.33
N ALA A 71 -7.47 17.88 -5.89
CA ALA A 71 -7.47 19.34 -5.80
C ALA A 71 -7.70 19.83 -4.35
N VAL A 72 -8.63 19.19 -3.64
CA VAL A 72 -8.88 19.46 -2.21
C VAL A 72 -7.65 19.11 -1.37
N ALA A 73 -7.03 17.95 -1.61
CA ALA A 73 -5.82 17.53 -0.90
C ALA A 73 -4.65 18.50 -1.15
N ALA A 74 -4.43 18.92 -2.40
CA ALA A 74 -3.36 19.86 -2.76
C ALA A 74 -3.56 21.28 -2.21
N SER A 75 -4.81 21.64 -1.88
CA SER A 75 -5.15 22.94 -1.27
C SER A 75 -5.26 22.86 0.26
N GLY A 76 -5.09 21.67 0.85
CA GLY A 76 -5.23 21.44 2.28
C GLY A 76 -4.00 21.88 3.09
N PRO A 77 -4.13 22.07 4.42
CA PRO A 77 -3.06 22.55 5.31
C PRO A 77 -1.85 21.61 5.46
N GLY A 78 -1.88 20.42 4.87
CA GLY A 78 -0.77 19.45 4.85
C GLY A 78 -0.23 19.13 3.44
N ALA A 79 -0.65 19.90 2.43
CA ALA A 79 -0.17 19.73 1.07
C ALA A 79 1.31 20.11 0.96
N SER A 80 2.08 19.30 0.25
CA SER A 80 3.43 19.67 -0.15
C SER A 80 3.41 20.75 -1.23
N GLU A 81 4.51 21.51 -1.31
CA GLU A 81 4.77 22.44 -2.41
C GLU A 81 4.67 21.77 -3.79
N ARG A 82 5.08 20.49 -3.90
CA ARG A 82 4.98 19.73 -5.16
C ARG A 82 3.55 19.31 -5.50
N GLU A 83 2.73 18.94 -4.52
CA GLU A 83 1.29 18.67 -4.73
C GLU A 83 0.56 19.93 -5.17
N ALA A 84 0.86 21.06 -4.54
CA ALA A 84 0.30 22.35 -4.89
C ALA A 84 0.71 22.78 -6.31
N TYR A 85 1.99 22.64 -6.67
CA TYR A 85 2.50 22.86 -8.01
C TYR A 85 1.82 21.95 -9.05
N ALA A 86 1.65 20.66 -8.75
CA ALA A 86 1.01 19.72 -9.66
C ALA A 86 -0.46 20.08 -9.91
N GLU A 87 -1.18 20.55 -8.89
CA GLU A 87 -2.55 21.05 -9.05
C GLU A 87 -2.59 22.34 -9.88
N ALA A 88 -1.70 23.29 -9.61
CA ALA A 88 -1.58 24.51 -10.39
C ALA A 88 -1.29 24.23 -11.88
N LEU A 89 -0.42 23.25 -12.17
CA LEU A 89 -0.13 22.81 -13.53
C LEU A 89 -1.37 22.22 -14.22
N ARG A 90 -2.20 21.49 -13.48
CA ARG A 90 -3.49 21.00 -14.00
C ARG A 90 -4.44 22.15 -14.32
N ARG A 91 -4.62 23.12 -13.41
CA ARG A 91 -5.47 24.30 -13.63
C ARG A 91 -5.07 25.07 -14.90
N ARG A 92 -3.76 25.28 -15.09
CA ARG A 92 -3.23 25.86 -16.33
C ARG A 92 -3.57 25.01 -17.56
N ALA A 93 -3.34 23.70 -17.49
CA ALA A 93 -3.62 22.79 -18.60
C ALA A 93 -5.11 22.81 -18.99
N ASP A 94 -6.02 22.95 -18.03
CA ASP A 94 -7.46 23.08 -18.31
C ASP A 94 -7.80 24.37 -19.06
N LEU A 95 -7.19 25.50 -18.70
CA LEU A 95 -7.38 26.77 -19.41
C LEU A 95 -6.86 26.66 -20.84
N VAL A 96 -5.69 26.08 -21.04
CA VAL A 96 -5.12 25.82 -22.38
C VAL A 96 -6.02 24.88 -23.17
N ALA A 97 -6.55 23.82 -22.57
CA ALA A 97 -7.47 22.89 -23.23
C ALA A 97 -8.81 23.55 -23.63
N LYS A 98 -9.20 24.63 -22.93
CA LYS A 98 -10.35 25.48 -23.29
C LYS A 98 -10.03 26.52 -24.36
N GLY A 99 -8.79 26.57 -24.86
CA GLY A 99 -8.36 27.48 -25.92
C GLY A 99 -7.82 28.82 -25.42
N ALA A 100 -7.41 28.93 -24.16
CA ALA A 100 -6.79 30.16 -23.65
C ALA A 100 -5.48 30.46 -24.39
N THR A 101 -5.36 31.68 -24.93
CA THR A 101 -4.12 32.24 -25.51
C THR A 101 -3.17 32.70 -24.40
N ALA A 102 -1.93 33.07 -24.75
CA ALA A 102 -0.97 33.61 -23.80
C ALA A 102 -1.54 34.82 -23.03
N ASP A 103 -2.15 35.77 -23.75
CA ASP A 103 -2.78 36.96 -23.16
C ASP A 103 -3.89 36.60 -22.17
N VAL A 104 -4.71 35.58 -22.50
CA VAL A 104 -5.78 35.11 -21.60
C VAL A 104 -5.20 34.48 -20.33
N LEU A 105 -4.08 33.75 -20.43
CA LEU A 105 -3.41 33.18 -19.27
C LEU A 105 -2.80 34.28 -18.40
N GLU A 106 -2.22 35.31 -19.00
CA GLU A 106 -1.66 36.47 -18.28
C GLU A 106 -2.76 37.25 -17.53
N ILE A 107 -3.87 37.57 -18.21
CA ILE A 107 -5.04 38.21 -17.59
C ILE A 107 -5.59 37.35 -16.43
N ALA A 108 -5.66 36.03 -16.62
CA ALA A 108 -6.10 35.12 -15.56
C ALA A 108 -5.12 35.09 -14.37
N ALA A 109 -3.82 35.24 -14.62
CA ALA A 109 -2.81 35.33 -13.57
C ALA A 109 -2.96 36.62 -12.76
N ASP A 110 -3.14 37.75 -13.44
CA ASP A 110 -3.29 39.06 -12.80
C ASP A 110 -4.59 39.13 -12.00
N SER A 111 -5.70 38.68 -12.58
CA SER A 111 -6.98 38.61 -11.86
C SER A 111 -6.91 37.74 -10.60
N LEU A 112 -6.15 36.64 -10.64
CA LEU A 112 -5.93 35.80 -9.47
C LEU A 112 -4.99 36.48 -8.45
N ALA A 113 -3.93 37.14 -8.92
CA ALA A 113 -2.97 37.84 -8.07
C ALA A 113 -3.59 39.05 -7.35
N ASP A 114 -4.54 39.75 -7.98
CA ASP A 114 -5.26 40.89 -7.39
C ASP A 114 -6.12 40.52 -6.17
N SER A 115 -6.41 39.22 -6.00
CA SER A 115 -7.12 38.72 -4.83
C SER A 115 -6.24 38.64 -3.57
N PHE A 116 -4.94 38.92 -3.68
CA PHE A 116 -3.97 38.81 -2.59
C PHE A 116 -3.11 40.08 -2.48
N PRO A 117 -2.64 40.45 -1.28
CA PRO A 117 -1.60 41.46 -1.12
C PRO A 117 -0.36 41.09 -1.94
N GLN A 118 0.25 42.05 -2.64
CA GLN A 118 1.42 41.80 -3.48
C GLN A 118 2.66 42.48 -2.90
N GLU A 119 3.79 41.77 -2.92
CA GLU A 119 5.12 42.34 -2.67
C GLU A 119 5.95 42.15 -3.94
N GLY A 120 6.16 43.25 -4.68
CA GLY A 120 6.68 43.18 -6.04
C GLY A 120 5.69 42.47 -6.97
N TYR A 121 6.13 41.39 -7.62
CA TYR A 121 5.30 40.58 -8.54
C TYR A 121 4.77 39.29 -7.91
N GLU A 122 5.02 39.05 -6.62
CA GLU A 122 4.61 37.82 -5.94
C GLU A 122 3.41 38.05 -5.00
N PRO A 123 2.37 37.20 -5.08
CA PRO A 123 1.24 37.27 -4.14
C PRO A 123 1.67 36.74 -2.77
N VAL A 124 1.58 37.61 -1.75
CA VAL A 124 1.94 37.32 -0.36
C VAL A 124 0.74 36.77 0.40
N GLY A 125 0.96 35.70 1.17
CA GLY A 125 -0.11 35.05 1.95
C GLY A 125 -1.10 34.23 1.11
N ALA A 126 -0.90 34.13 -0.20
CA ALA A 126 -1.70 33.27 -1.06
C ALA A 126 -1.49 31.78 -0.72
N PRO A 127 -2.55 30.95 -0.81
CA PRO A 127 -2.41 29.50 -0.72
C PRO A 127 -1.36 29.00 -1.71
N PRO A 128 -0.57 27.95 -1.37
CA PRO A 128 0.49 27.45 -2.25
C PRO A 128 0.01 27.15 -3.68
N VAL A 129 -1.18 26.57 -3.84
CA VAL A 129 -1.75 26.27 -5.15
C VAL A 129 -1.96 27.54 -5.98
N ASP A 130 -2.46 28.61 -5.38
CA ASP A 130 -2.76 29.84 -6.10
C ASP A 130 -1.48 30.59 -6.47
N ARG A 131 -0.50 30.63 -5.56
CA ARG A 131 0.84 31.15 -5.85
C ARG A 131 1.50 30.41 -7.02
N HIS A 132 1.50 29.08 -6.99
CA HIS A 132 2.01 28.26 -8.12
C HIS A 132 1.20 28.48 -9.39
N THR A 133 -0.12 28.69 -9.28
CA THR A 133 -1.00 28.94 -10.44
C THR A 133 -0.63 30.25 -11.12
N VAL A 134 -0.53 31.35 -10.37
CA VAL A 134 -0.11 32.67 -10.90
C VAL A 134 1.23 32.54 -11.64
N ASN A 135 2.23 31.93 -11.00
CA ASN A 135 3.56 31.77 -11.58
C ASN A 135 3.57 30.91 -12.84
N LEU A 136 2.80 29.81 -12.87
CA LEU A 136 2.69 28.94 -14.03
C LEU A 136 1.94 29.59 -15.19
N LEU A 137 0.95 30.44 -14.91
CA LEU A 137 0.23 31.19 -15.93
C LEU A 137 1.12 32.27 -16.57
N ARG A 138 1.90 33.00 -15.77
CA ARG A 138 2.82 34.06 -16.25
C ARG A 138 4.07 33.51 -16.96
N LEU A 139 4.75 32.55 -16.32
CA LEU A 139 6.10 32.12 -16.75
C LEU A 139 6.08 30.82 -17.56
N GLY A 140 5.02 30.03 -17.43
CA GLY A 140 4.94 28.69 -18.00
C GLY A 140 5.83 27.66 -17.27
N PRO A 141 5.61 26.36 -17.54
CA PRO A 141 6.31 25.26 -16.86
C PRO A 141 7.79 25.12 -17.23
N GLU A 142 8.24 25.76 -18.33
CA GLU A 142 9.63 25.72 -18.75
C GLU A 142 10.53 26.58 -17.84
N ARG A 143 10.03 27.76 -17.46
CA ARG A 143 10.74 28.73 -16.61
C ARG A 143 10.44 28.51 -15.13
N TYR A 144 9.18 28.23 -14.79
CA TYR A 144 8.78 27.94 -13.42
C TYR A 144 8.73 26.42 -13.19
N ARG A 145 9.86 25.86 -12.76
CA ARG A 145 10.05 24.42 -12.60
C ARG A 145 9.44 23.87 -11.30
N PRO A 146 9.15 22.56 -11.23
CA PRO A 146 8.64 21.94 -10.01
C PRO A 146 9.60 22.15 -8.81
N PRO A 147 9.07 22.45 -7.62
CA PRO A 147 9.90 22.69 -6.43
C PRO A 147 10.67 21.44 -6.01
N GLU A 148 11.81 21.62 -5.34
CA GLU A 148 12.64 20.50 -4.89
C GLU A 148 11.87 19.54 -3.97
N PRO A 149 11.99 18.21 -4.16
CA PRO A 149 11.24 17.23 -3.38
C PRO A 149 11.71 17.17 -1.93
N THR A 150 10.75 17.01 -1.04
CA THR A 150 10.93 16.79 0.40
C THR A 150 11.01 15.30 0.76
N LEU A 151 11.33 14.99 2.01
CA LEU A 151 11.25 13.63 2.54
C LEU A 151 9.80 13.12 2.57
N GLY A 152 8.82 13.99 2.85
CA GLY A 152 7.41 13.68 2.70
C GLY A 152 7.03 13.32 1.25
N ASP A 153 7.54 14.05 0.27
CA ASP A 153 7.30 13.76 -1.15
C ASP A 153 7.91 12.42 -1.58
N ALA A 154 9.08 12.09 -1.07
CA ALA A 154 9.70 10.78 -1.28
C ALA A 154 8.84 9.65 -0.71
N LEU A 155 8.27 9.82 0.48
CA LEU A 155 7.34 8.84 1.05
C LEU A 155 6.10 8.69 0.16
N ARG A 156 5.45 9.78 -0.24
CA ARG A 156 4.26 9.74 -1.10
C ARG A 156 4.54 8.97 -2.38
N LEU A 157 5.65 9.27 -3.04
CA LEU A 157 6.06 8.60 -4.27
C LEU A 157 6.33 7.10 -4.03
N TYR A 158 7.05 6.77 -2.96
CA TYR A 158 7.35 5.39 -2.59
C TYR A 158 6.08 4.58 -2.27
N LEU A 159 5.13 5.16 -1.54
CA LEU A 159 3.84 4.53 -1.26
C LEU A 159 3.05 4.26 -2.55
N LYS A 160 3.00 5.24 -3.44
CA LYS A 160 2.22 5.17 -4.68
C LYS A 160 2.80 4.19 -5.70
N GLU A 161 4.10 4.26 -5.96
CA GLU A 161 4.71 3.58 -7.11
C GLU A 161 5.44 2.30 -6.73
N HIS A 162 6.19 2.32 -5.61
CA HIS A 162 6.91 1.14 -5.15
C HIS A 162 6.00 0.16 -4.40
N LEU A 163 5.22 0.65 -3.44
CA LEU A 163 4.32 -0.17 -2.64
C LEU A 163 2.92 -0.32 -3.24
N LYS A 164 2.53 0.51 -4.21
CA LYS A 164 1.19 0.49 -4.82
C LYS A 164 0.09 0.56 -3.75
N ALA A 165 0.16 1.56 -2.87
CA ALA A 165 -0.72 1.71 -1.72
C ALA A 165 -2.22 1.76 -2.08
N ASP A 166 -2.56 2.21 -3.29
CA ASP A 166 -3.94 2.24 -3.79
C ASP A 166 -4.46 0.86 -4.27
N SER A 167 -3.58 -0.14 -4.37
CA SER A 167 -3.97 -1.50 -4.74
C SER A 167 -4.62 -2.22 -3.56
N PRO A 168 -5.78 -2.88 -3.74
CA PRO A 168 -6.42 -3.69 -2.70
C PRO A 168 -5.57 -4.89 -2.25
N GLU A 169 -4.56 -5.27 -3.05
CA GLU A 169 -3.63 -6.37 -2.75
C GLU A 169 -2.50 -5.97 -1.79
N THR A 170 -2.30 -4.67 -1.57
CA THR A 170 -1.17 -4.16 -0.79
C THR A 170 -1.43 -4.30 0.70
N ASP A 171 -0.49 -4.91 1.43
CA ASP A 171 -0.59 -5.02 2.90
C ASP A 171 -0.46 -3.64 3.54
N SER A 172 -1.58 -3.15 4.11
CA SER A 172 -1.66 -1.87 4.85
C SER A 172 -0.66 -1.76 5.99
N ARG A 173 -0.15 -2.88 6.52
CA ARG A 173 0.90 -2.87 7.55
C ARG A 173 2.24 -2.40 7.00
N VAL A 174 2.53 -2.69 5.73
CA VAL A 174 3.79 -2.30 5.08
C VAL A 174 3.78 -0.82 4.76
N THR A 175 2.67 -0.32 4.19
CA THR A 175 2.49 1.12 3.93
C THR A 175 2.49 1.90 5.24
N GLY A 176 1.71 1.48 6.24
CA GLY A 176 1.68 2.11 7.55
C GLY A 176 3.00 2.01 8.34
N LEU A 177 3.85 1.02 8.07
CA LEU A 177 5.21 1.00 8.62
C LEU A 177 6.10 2.05 7.94
N ALA A 178 6.08 2.14 6.62
CA ALA A 178 6.87 3.14 5.88
C ALA A 178 6.47 4.56 6.30
N THR A 179 5.17 4.85 6.38
CA THR A 179 4.63 6.13 6.84
C THR A 179 5.14 6.49 8.23
N ARG A 180 4.93 5.63 9.22
CA ARG A 180 5.37 5.90 10.61
C ARG A 180 6.87 6.11 10.73
N VAL A 181 7.66 5.38 9.94
CA VAL A 181 9.12 5.48 9.95
C VAL A 181 9.58 6.82 9.40
N VAL A 182 9.00 7.29 8.29
CA VAL A 182 9.32 8.59 7.71
C VAL A 182 8.79 9.73 8.58
N GLU A 183 7.56 9.64 9.09
CA GLU A 183 7.00 10.62 10.03
C GLU A 183 7.85 10.76 11.29
N ALA A 184 8.35 9.65 11.84
CA ALA A 184 9.27 9.68 12.97
C ALA A 184 10.60 10.37 12.61
N ALA A 185 11.09 10.21 11.38
CA ALA A 185 12.28 10.93 10.93
C ALA A 185 12.03 12.43 10.76
N ILE A 186 10.90 12.83 10.16
CA ILE A 186 10.48 14.23 10.02
C ILE A 186 10.33 14.87 11.41
N ALA A 187 9.67 14.18 12.35
CA ALA A 187 9.50 14.65 13.72
C ALA A 187 10.83 14.81 14.45
N ALA A 188 11.78 13.89 14.25
CA ALA A 188 13.12 13.99 14.84
C ALA A 188 13.96 15.14 14.28
N ILE A 189 13.76 15.49 13.00
CA ILE A 189 14.41 16.64 12.36
C ILE A 189 13.69 17.96 12.73
N GLY A 190 12.41 17.90 13.08
CA GLY A 190 11.58 19.05 13.45
C GLY A 190 10.98 19.81 12.26
N ARG A 191 11.23 19.34 11.03
CA ARG A 191 10.72 19.89 9.77
C ARG A 191 10.69 18.78 8.71
N ASP A 192 9.98 19.00 7.60
CA ASP A 192 10.09 18.16 6.41
C ASP A 192 11.24 18.67 5.52
N PRO A 193 12.42 18.02 5.53
CA PRO A 193 13.59 18.54 4.83
C PRO A 193 13.50 18.25 3.32
N LEU A 194 14.07 19.16 2.52
CA LEU A 194 14.42 18.85 1.12
C LEU A 194 15.36 17.65 1.09
N LEU A 195 15.15 16.71 0.16
CA LEU A 195 15.96 15.50 0.08
C LEU A 195 17.46 15.81 -0.02
N THR A 196 17.82 16.85 -0.78
CA THR A 196 19.19 17.31 -1.02
C THR A 196 19.83 18.01 0.19
N ALA A 197 19.01 18.50 1.13
CA ALA A 197 19.47 19.25 2.30
C ALA A 197 19.64 18.37 3.55
N ILE A 198 19.26 17.09 3.49
CA ILE A 198 19.40 16.18 4.64
C ILE A 198 20.88 15.92 4.88
N THR A 199 21.36 16.30 6.06
CA THR A 199 22.75 16.09 6.46
C THR A 199 22.96 14.74 7.14
N ARG A 200 24.22 14.29 7.19
CA ARG A 200 24.58 13.08 7.96
C ARG A 200 24.37 13.26 9.47
N GLU A 201 24.46 14.48 9.96
CA GLU A 201 24.22 14.83 11.36
C GLU A 201 22.75 14.71 11.74
N GLU A 202 21.85 15.26 10.91
CA GLU A 202 20.41 15.07 11.06
C GLU A 202 20.04 13.58 11.01
N ALA A 203 20.65 12.81 10.10
CA ALA A 203 20.41 11.38 10.01
C ALA A 203 20.87 10.60 11.27
N ARG A 204 21.92 11.07 11.96
CA ARG A 204 22.34 10.55 13.27
C ARG A 204 21.36 10.94 14.37
N ALA A 205 20.87 12.18 14.37
CA ALA A 205 19.86 12.64 15.31
C ALA A 205 18.56 11.82 15.18
N VAL A 206 18.12 11.53 13.96
CA VAL A 206 16.98 10.62 13.69
C VAL A 206 17.22 9.24 14.28
N ARG A 207 18.41 8.65 14.08
CA ARG A 207 18.76 7.35 14.66
C ARG A 207 18.69 7.37 16.19
N ASP A 208 19.25 8.41 16.81
CA ASP A 208 19.34 8.52 18.27
C ASP A 208 17.94 8.73 18.87
N HIS A 209 17.13 9.60 18.24
CA HIS A 209 15.71 9.75 18.56
C HIS A 209 14.94 8.42 18.44
N MET A 210 15.18 7.65 17.37
CA MET A 210 14.53 6.34 17.18
C MET A 210 14.94 5.30 18.23
N LEU A 211 16.17 5.36 18.75
CA LEU A 211 16.66 4.47 19.82
C LEU A 211 16.09 4.86 21.19
N ASP A 212 15.85 6.15 21.43
CA ASP A 212 15.28 6.65 22.68
C ASP A 212 13.77 6.46 22.79
N ARG A 213 13.10 6.07 21.69
CA ARG A 213 11.69 5.68 21.71
C ARG A 213 11.45 4.54 22.71
N VAL A 214 10.44 4.73 23.54
CA VAL A 214 9.95 3.75 24.52
C VAL A 214 8.86 2.91 23.88
N LYS A 215 8.89 1.58 24.07
CA LYS A 215 7.83 0.71 23.56
C LYS A 215 6.55 0.94 24.38
N ALA A 216 5.48 1.39 23.73
CA ALA A 216 4.14 1.33 24.32
C ALA A 216 3.66 -0.13 24.30
N THR A 217 3.89 -0.86 25.38
CA THR A 217 3.22 -2.14 25.62
C THR A 217 1.90 -1.86 26.31
N GLY A 218 0.81 -2.53 25.91
CA GLY A 218 -0.51 -2.36 26.53
C GLY A 218 -0.62 -2.86 27.98
N ARG A 219 0.49 -2.89 28.73
CA ARG A 219 0.67 -3.22 30.15
C ARG A 219 1.71 -2.28 30.83
N GLY A 220 1.87 -1.04 30.35
CA GLY A 220 2.79 -0.02 30.91
C GLY A 220 3.93 0.42 29.97
N THR A 221 4.77 1.35 30.45
CA THR A 221 6.00 1.81 29.77
C THR A 221 6.97 0.63 29.59
N GLY A 222 7.03 0.09 28.37
CA GLY A 222 7.97 -0.98 28.02
C GLY A 222 9.40 -0.47 27.86
N GLY A 223 10.37 -1.36 27.70
CA GLY A 223 11.76 -0.96 27.46
C GLY A 223 11.97 -0.19 26.14
N LYS A 224 13.17 0.39 25.96
CA LYS A 224 13.56 1.09 24.72
C LYS A 224 13.40 0.20 23.47
N VAL A 225 13.18 0.83 22.32
CA VAL A 225 13.15 0.13 21.02
C VAL A 225 14.49 -0.58 20.78
N SER A 226 14.44 -1.81 20.25
CA SER A 226 15.67 -2.59 20.05
C SER A 226 16.50 -2.04 18.87
N ALA A 227 17.82 -2.12 18.96
CA ALA A 227 18.72 -1.73 17.87
C ALA A 227 18.42 -2.44 16.54
N ALA A 228 17.97 -3.70 16.60
CA ALA A 228 17.54 -4.46 15.41
C ALA A 228 16.28 -3.86 14.76
N THR A 229 15.34 -3.34 15.57
CA THR A 229 14.15 -2.64 15.07
C THR A 229 14.55 -1.34 14.40
N VAL A 230 15.37 -0.50 15.07
CA VAL A 230 15.84 0.76 14.50
C VAL A 230 16.63 0.53 13.22
N SER A 231 17.50 -0.49 13.17
CA SER A 231 18.22 -0.83 11.94
C SER A 231 17.29 -1.19 10.78
N ARG A 232 16.15 -1.85 11.05
CA ARG A 232 15.14 -2.13 10.02
C ARG A 232 14.42 -0.86 9.57
N GLU A 233 14.06 0.03 10.51
CA GLU A 233 13.44 1.32 10.20
C GLU A 233 14.36 2.21 9.36
N LEU A 234 15.66 2.30 9.70
CA LEU A 234 16.66 3.02 8.91
C LEU A 234 16.85 2.42 7.50
N SER A 235 16.74 1.10 7.34
CA SER A 235 16.76 0.47 6.02
C SER A 235 15.56 0.88 5.16
N ILE A 236 14.38 1.09 5.78
CA ILE A 236 13.21 1.60 5.08
C ILE A 236 13.43 3.06 4.66
N LEU A 237 13.94 3.92 5.55
CA LEU A 237 14.30 5.30 5.19
C LEU A 237 15.30 5.36 4.04
N SER A 238 16.33 4.51 4.11
CA SER A 238 17.32 4.38 3.04
C SER A 238 16.67 3.98 1.71
N ALA A 239 15.75 3.00 1.72
CA ALA A 239 15.01 2.58 0.53
C ALA A 239 14.14 3.69 -0.05
N VAL A 240 13.41 4.42 0.79
CA VAL A 240 12.56 5.56 0.36
C VAL A 240 13.40 6.63 -0.34
N ILE A 241 14.52 7.03 0.25
CA ILE A 241 15.39 8.07 -0.32
C ILE A 241 16.07 7.58 -1.60
N ASN A 242 16.55 6.33 -1.65
CA ASN A 242 17.18 5.79 -2.86
C ASN A 242 16.17 5.67 -4.01
N PHE A 243 14.94 5.25 -3.72
CA PHE A 243 13.87 5.20 -4.72
C PHE A 243 13.55 6.61 -5.24
N ALA A 244 13.31 7.56 -4.32
CA ALA A 244 13.05 8.94 -4.68
C ALA A 244 14.20 9.61 -5.45
N LYS A 245 15.46 9.27 -5.14
CA LYS A 245 16.63 9.76 -5.88
C LYS A 245 16.55 9.38 -7.36
N VAL A 246 16.22 8.13 -7.66
CA VAL A 246 16.10 7.62 -9.04
C VAL A 246 14.91 8.27 -9.74
N GLU A 247 13.72 8.18 -9.14
CA GLU A 247 12.48 8.61 -9.80
C GLU A 247 12.37 10.14 -9.96
N PHE A 248 12.94 10.92 -9.03
CA PHE A 248 13.02 12.37 -9.19
C PHE A 248 14.24 12.82 -10.01
N GLY A 249 15.02 11.90 -10.59
CA GLY A 249 16.17 12.22 -11.43
C GLY A 249 17.25 13.04 -10.71
N LYS A 250 17.47 12.76 -9.42
CA LYS A 250 18.48 13.48 -8.63
C LYS A 250 19.89 13.02 -8.99
N PRO A 251 20.90 13.91 -8.91
CA PRO A 251 22.26 13.57 -9.29
C PRO A 251 22.79 12.33 -8.56
N ASP A 252 23.55 11.49 -9.26
CA ASP A 252 24.17 10.31 -8.64
C ASP A 252 25.11 10.66 -7.49
N THR A 253 25.65 11.87 -7.48
CA THR A 253 26.49 12.42 -6.42
C THR A 253 25.74 12.69 -5.12
N MET A 254 24.41 12.77 -5.14
CA MET A 254 23.58 12.95 -3.95
C MET A 254 23.74 11.75 -3.01
N PRO A 255 24.39 11.92 -1.84
CA PRO A 255 24.56 10.83 -0.90
C PRO A 255 23.23 10.54 -0.20
N ASN A 256 22.98 9.29 0.13
CA ASN A 256 21.89 8.95 1.04
C ASN A 256 22.40 9.06 2.49
N PRO A 257 21.93 10.04 3.28
CA PRO A 257 22.43 10.28 4.63
C PRO A 257 22.11 9.16 5.62
N PHE A 258 21.17 8.28 5.29
CA PHE A 258 20.80 7.12 6.11
C PHE A 258 21.56 5.84 5.72
N SER A 259 22.29 5.86 4.59
CA SER A 259 23.07 4.70 4.13
C SER A 259 24.18 4.36 5.10
N ARG A 260 24.28 3.08 5.49
CA ARG A 260 25.36 2.58 6.39
C ARG A 260 25.47 3.36 7.71
N LEU A 261 24.36 3.86 8.26
CA LEU A 261 24.36 4.48 9.60
C LEU A 261 24.66 3.40 10.66
N PRO A 262 25.66 3.62 11.54
CA PRO A 262 25.93 2.67 12.61
C PRO A 262 24.87 2.83 13.71
N VAL A 263 23.99 1.86 13.88
CA VAL A 263 23.16 1.73 15.09
C VAL A 263 24.00 1.00 16.11
N ALA A 264 24.18 1.60 17.30
CA ALA A 264 25.04 1.09 18.38
C ALA A 264 25.00 -0.45 18.43
N ARG A 265 26.08 -1.03 17.91
CA ARG A 265 26.43 -2.45 17.86
C ARG A 265 25.25 -3.42 18.09
N VAL A 266 24.57 -3.79 17.00
CA VAL A 266 24.74 -5.20 16.59
C VAL A 266 26.22 -5.27 16.20
N ALA A 267 27.09 -5.55 17.17
CA ALA A 267 28.52 -5.56 16.94
C ALA A 267 28.76 -6.50 15.77
N LYS A 268 29.38 -6.02 14.69
CA LYS A 268 30.04 -6.88 13.71
C LYS A 268 30.86 -7.90 14.50
N GLY A 269 30.35 -9.13 14.61
CA GLY A 269 31.03 -10.26 15.24
C GLY A 269 30.91 -10.47 16.76
N GLN A 270 30.19 -9.65 17.54
CA GLN A 270 30.12 -9.86 19.02
C GLN A 270 28.71 -9.81 19.63
N GLY A 271 27.67 -9.51 18.85
CA GLY A 271 26.29 -9.68 19.30
C GLY A 271 25.73 -10.96 18.70
N GLN A 272 25.36 -11.94 19.52
CA GLN A 272 24.59 -13.09 19.06
C GLN A 272 23.43 -12.60 18.20
N LYS A 273 23.27 -13.17 16.99
CA LYS A 273 22.09 -12.90 16.15
C LYS A 273 20.85 -13.09 17.02
N ALA A 274 19.78 -12.33 16.78
CA ALA A 274 18.53 -12.55 17.52
C ALA A 274 18.00 -14.00 17.37
N SER A 275 18.43 -14.73 16.33
CA SER A 275 18.22 -16.18 16.17
C SER A 275 19.10 -17.03 17.09
N GLU A 276 20.32 -16.59 17.40
CA GLU A 276 21.26 -17.25 18.33
C GLU A 276 20.86 -17.03 19.80
N LYS A 277 20.02 -16.03 20.09
CA LYS A 277 19.38 -15.84 21.41
C LYS A 277 18.11 -16.67 21.63
N ARG A 278 17.65 -17.39 20.60
CA ARG A 278 16.44 -18.21 20.70
C ARG A 278 16.85 -19.63 21.00
N ASP A 279 16.87 -19.98 22.27
CA ASP A 279 17.00 -21.37 22.66
C ASP A 279 15.82 -22.18 22.10
N PRO A 280 16.04 -23.43 21.67
CA PRO A 280 14.95 -24.32 21.35
C PRO A 280 14.04 -24.48 22.58
N LEU A 281 12.75 -24.71 22.34
CA LEU A 281 11.83 -24.96 23.44
C LEU A 281 12.31 -26.19 24.23
N PRO A 282 12.41 -26.11 25.57
CA PRO A 282 12.81 -27.25 26.38
C PRO A 282 11.86 -28.43 26.12
N PRO A 283 12.35 -29.68 26.07
CA PRO A 283 11.52 -30.85 25.77
C PRO A 283 10.27 -30.95 26.65
N ALA A 284 10.39 -30.69 27.95
CA ALA A 284 9.26 -30.70 28.87
C ALA A 284 8.19 -29.63 28.55
N VAL A 285 8.60 -28.47 28.03
CA VAL A 285 7.67 -27.41 27.60
C VAL A 285 6.96 -27.83 26.31
N LEU A 286 7.68 -28.42 25.36
CA LEU A 286 7.08 -28.96 24.13
C LEU A 286 6.03 -30.02 24.45
N THR A 287 6.37 -31.03 25.27
CA THR A 287 5.44 -32.09 25.66
C THR A 287 4.18 -31.55 26.33
N LYS A 288 4.33 -30.62 27.30
CA LYS A 288 3.18 -30.01 27.98
C LYS A 288 2.34 -29.15 27.04
N THR A 289 2.97 -28.41 26.12
CA THR A 289 2.28 -27.57 25.15
C THR A 289 1.49 -28.43 24.17
N ARG A 290 2.11 -29.48 23.64
CA ARG A 290 1.46 -30.45 22.76
C ARG A 290 0.23 -31.07 23.44
N ALA A 291 0.37 -31.58 24.66
CA ALA A 291 -0.75 -32.14 25.42
C ALA A 291 -1.91 -31.12 25.59
N ARG A 292 -1.58 -29.86 25.91
CA ARG A 292 -2.59 -28.80 26.04
C ARG A 292 -3.30 -28.49 24.73
N VAL A 293 -2.55 -28.40 23.63
CA VAL A 293 -3.11 -28.12 22.29
C VAL A 293 -4.03 -29.26 21.87
N LEU A 294 -3.58 -30.51 21.97
CA LEU A 294 -4.39 -31.67 21.55
C LEU A 294 -5.66 -31.84 22.39
N ALA A 295 -5.64 -31.46 23.67
CA ALA A 295 -6.80 -31.58 24.55
C ALA A 295 -7.82 -30.43 24.43
N ASN A 296 -7.40 -29.23 23.99
CA ASN A 296 -8.24 -28.01 24.11
C ASN A 296 -8.37 -27.19 22.83
N ALA A 297 -7.55 -27.41 21.81
CA ALA A 297 -7.62 -26.65 20.57
C ALA A 297 -8.70 -27.19 19.63
N ALA A 298 -9.17 -26.33 18.73
CA ALA A 298 -10.02 -26.77 17.62
C ALA A 298 -9.28 -27.83 16.78
N PRO A 299 -9.99 -28.82 16.19
CA PRO A 299 -9.36 -29.92 15.44
C PRO A 299 -8.37 -29.44 14.39
N GLU A 300 -8.67 -28.36 13.68
CA GLU A 300 -7.82 -27.80 12.63
C GLU A 300 -6.51 -27.23 13.20
N LEU A 301 -6.57 -26.59 14.37
CA LEU A 301 -5.39 -26.05 15.04
C LEU A 301 -4.50 -27.17 15.60
N ALA A 302 -5.09 -28.27 16.07
CA ALA A 302 -4.35 -29.44 16.49
C ALA A 302 -3.58 -30.07 15.31
N LEU A 303 -4.21 -30.18 14.14
CA LEU A 303 -3.56 -30.68 12.92
C LEU A 303 -2.41 -29.76 12.46
N ILE A 304 -2.63 -28.44 12.48
CA ILE A 304 -1.58 -27.47 12.14
C ILE A 304 -0.39 -27.61 13.10
N TRP A 305 -0.63 -27.74 14.41
CA TRP A 305 0.43 -27.93 15.40
C TRP A 305 1.25 -29.20 15.11
N ARG A 306 0.58 -30.34 14.93
CA ARG A 306 1.24 -31.65 14.65
C ARG A 306 2.13 -31.58 13.41
N MET A 307 1.65 -30.93 12.35
CA MET A 307 2.43 -30.72 11.13
C MET A 307 3.61 -29.75 11.33
N VAL A 308 3.44 -28.62 12.00
CA VAL A 308 4.53 -27.66 12.25
C VAL A 308 5.62 -28.29 13.14
N GLU A 309 5.21 -29.00 14.18
CA GLU A 309 6.12 -29.68 15.11
C GLU A 309 6.98 -30.74 14.41
N GLY A 310 6.36 -31.60 13.58
CA GLY A 310 7.10 -32.69 12.91
C GLY A 310 7.86 -32.28 11.65
N THR A 311 7.50 -31.17 10.99
CA THR A 311 8.15 -30.75 9.73
C THR A 311 9.08 -29.55 9.88
N GLY A 312 8.99 -28.79 10.98
CA GLY A 312 9.71 -27.53 11.16
C GLY A 312 9.32 -26.44 10.14
N CYS A 313 8.22 -26.63 9.41
CA CYS A 313 7.75 -25.64 8.44
C CYS A 313 7.26 -24.37 9.15
N ARG A 314 7.33 -23.24 8.43
CA ARG A 314 6.74 -22.00 8.92
C ARG A 314 5.22 -22.18 9.01
N LEU A 315 4.60 -21.54 10.00
CA LEU A 315 3.15 -21.59 10.18
C LEU A 315 2.40 -21.27 8.87
N ALA A 316 2.81 -20.20 8.18
CA ALA A 316 2.21 -19.80 6.91
C ALA A 316 2.41 -20.80 5.75
N GLU A 317 3.47 -21.63 5.81
CA GLU A 317 3.68 -22.68 4.82
C GLU A 317 2.67 -23.83 5.03
N VAL A 318 2.40 -24.21 6.29
CA VAL A 318 1.43 -25.27 6.64
C VAL A 318 -0.02 -24.82 6.44
N THR A 319 -0.39 -23.62 6.89
CA THR A 319 -1.76 -23.12 6.75
C THR A 319 -2.15 -22.78 5.31
N GLY A 320 -1.16 -22.62 4.43
CA GLY A 320 -1.35 -22.33 3.01
C GLY A 320 -1.25 -23.55 2.10
N LEU A 321 -1.21 -24.78 2.63
CA LEU A 321 -1.19 -26.00 1.82
C LEU A 321 -2.54 -26.23 1.15
N MET A 322 -2.50 -26.54 -0.15
CA MET A 322 -3.63 -27.10 -0.88
C MET A 322 -3.58 -28.62 -0.84
N VAL A 323 -4.71 -29.28 -1.10
CA VAL A 323 -4.81 -30.75 -1.16
C VAL A 323 -3.76 -31.36 -2.11
N GLY A 324 -3.52 -30.71 -3.25
CA GLY A 324 -2.50 -31.15 -4.22
C GLY A 324 -1.04 -30.95 -3.79
N ASP A 325 -0.80 -30.19 -2.72
CA ASP A 325 0.56 -29.97 -2.19
C ASP A 325 0.99 -31.09 -1.23
N VAL A 326 0.06 -31.95 -0.79
CA VAL A 326 0.28 -32.98 0.23
C VAL A 326 0.28 -34.36 -0.40
N VAL A 327 1.44 -35.04 -0.34
CA VAL A 327 1.61 -36.41 -0.84
C VAL A 327 1.80 -37.32 0.37
N THR A 328 0.79 -38.12 0.70
CA THR A 328 0.83 -39.06 1.82
C THR A 328 1.11 -40.51 1.41
N ASP A 329 1.03 -40.79 0.11
CA ASP A 329 1.17 -42.14 -0.44
C ASP A 329 2.55 -42.34 -1.08
N GLY A 330 3.04 -43.58 -1.08
CA GLY A 330 4.34 -43.97 -1.65
C GLY A 330 5.49 -44.00 -0.64
N ASP A 331 6.69 -44.33 -1.13
CA ASP A 331 7.87 -44.59 -0.29
C ASP A 331 8.41 -43.34 0.43
N PHE A 332 8.07 -42.15 -0.08
CA PHE A 332 8.51 -40.86 0.47
C PHE A 332 7.36 -39.86 0.60
N PRO A 333 6.48 -40.01 1.60
CA PRO A 333 5.44 -39.03 1.90
C PRO A 333 6.06 -37.65 2.17
N HIS A 334 5.53 -36.59 1.56
CA HIS A 334 6.08 -35.25 1.66
C HIS A 334 5.05 -34.15 1.38
N ILE A 335 5.34 -32.94 1.84
CA ILE A 335 4.64 -31.71 1.43
C ILE A 335 5.49 -30.93 0.43
N ARG A 336 4.83 -30.39 -0.60
CA ARG A 336 5.43 -29.54 -1.64
C ARG A 336 5.23 -28.07 -1.28
N ILE A 337 6.31 -27.41 -0.89
CA ILE A 337 6.27 -25.98 -0.59
C ILE A 337 6.47 -25.21 -1.90
N GLU A 338 5.38 -24.93 -2.62
CA GLU A 338 5.38 -24.25 -3.92
C GLU A 338 4.39 -23.06 -3.92
N PRO A 339 4.51 -22.07 -4.84
CA PRO A 339 3.51 -21.03 -4.96
C PRO A 339 2.19 -21.65 -5.45
N ASN A 340 1.08 -21.31 -4.81
CA ASN A 340 -0.24 -21.80 -5.16
C ASN A 340 -1.27 -20.65 -5.10
N ALA A 341 -2.55 -20.96 -5.34
CA ALA A 341 -3.61 -19.94 -5.39
C ALA A 341 -3.84 -19.20 -4.06
N LEU A 342 -3.39 -19.78 -2.93
CA LEU A 342 -3.61 -19.24 -1.59
C LEU A 342 -2.35 -18.62 -0.97
N ARG A 343 -1.17 -18.96 -1.50
CA ARG A 343 0.11 -18.60 -0.92
C ARG A 343 1.14 -18.35 -2.01
N THR A 344 1.69 -17.15 -2.00
CA THR A 344 2.88 -16.80 -2.79
C THR A 344 4.15 -17.17 -2.03
N LEU A 345 5.23 -17.47 -2.78
CA LEU A 345 6.55 -17.66 -2.19
C LEU A 345 7.40 -16.42 -2.38
N LYS A 346 8.05 -15.99 -1.30
CA LYS A 346 8.91 -14.79 -1.30
C LYS A 346 10.11 -14.91 -2.25
N THR A 347 10.67 -16.11 -2.40
CA THR A 347 11.81 -16.36 -3.30
C THR A 347 11.72 -17.74 -3.91
N THR A 348 12.24 -17.91 -5.13
CA THR A 348 12.32 -19.20 -5.84
C THR A 348 13.10 -20.24 -5.03
N SER A 349 14.09 -19.80 -4.23
CA SER A 349 14.90 -20.64 -3.33
C SER A 349 14.12 -21.24 -2.16
N SER A 350 12.90 -20.77 -1.88
CA SER A 350 12.04 -21.33 -0.83
C SER A 350 11.26 -22.57 -1.28
N ARG A 351 11.31 -22.91 -2.58
CA ARG A 351 10.68 -24.12 -3.13
C ARG A 351 11.42 -25.36 -2.65
N ARG A 352 10.72 -26.25 -1.96
CA ARG A 352 11.29 -27.48 -1.41
C ARG A 352 10.24 -28.55 -1.16
N ARG A 353 10.66 -29.81 -1.09
CA ARG A 353 9.87 -30.93 -0.59
C ARG A 353 10.28 -31.19 0.85
N VAL A 354 9.32 -31.29 1.76
CA VAL A 354 9.58 -31.59 3.17
C VAL A 354 8.99 -32.96 3.50
N PRO A 355 9.81 -33.94 3.91
CA PRO A 355 9.32 -35.26 4.27
C PRO A 355 8.30 -35.21 5.41
N LEU A 356 7.27 -36.05 5.32
CA LEU A 356 6.30 -36.29 6.38
C LEU A 356 6.67 -37.58 7.10
N VAL A 357 6.96 -37.48 8.39
CA VAL A 357 7.37 -38.61 9.23
C VAL A 357 6.58 -38.64 10.53
N GLY A 358 6.30 -39.85 11.03
CA GLY A 358 5.57 -40.08 12.27
C GLY A 358 4.24 -39.33 12.33
N ASP A 359 3.99 -38.64 13.44
CA ASP A 359 2.75 -37.93 13.71
C ASP A 359 2.38 -36.84 12.68
N ALA A 360 3.37 -36.25 12.00
CA ALA A 360 3.10 -35.27 10.95
C ALA A 360 2.45 -35.91 9.72
N LEU A 361 2.78 -37.17 9.41
CA LEU A 361 2.15 -37.92 8.33
C LEU A 361 0.69 -38.26 8.68
N GLU A 362 0.45 -38.73 9.90
CA GLU A 362 -0.90 -39.03 10.39
C GLU A 362 -1.79 -37.78 10.35
N ALA A 363 -1.27 -36.64 10.84
CA ALA A 363 -1.97 -35.36 10.77
C ALA A 363 -2.28 -34.94 9.33
N ALA A 364 -1.34 -35.13 8.39
CA ALA A 364 -1.56 -34.82 6.98
C ALA A 364 -2.66 -35.71 6.36
N GLN A 365 -2.68 -37.01 6.69
CA GLN A 365 -3.71 -37.94 6.23
C GLN A 365 -5.09 -37.61 6.80
N GLU A 366 -5.18 -37.28 8.10
CA GLU A 366 -6.42 -36.82 8.74
C GLU A 366 -6.95 -35.55 8.08
N ALA A 367 -6.08 -34.58 7.85
CA ALA A 367 -6.46 -33.33 7.21
C ALA A 367 -6.95 -33.53 5.76
N LEU A 368 -6.34 -34.45 5.01
CA LEU A 368 -6.82 -34.86 3.67
C LEU A 368 -8.20 -35.53 3.71
N LYS A 369 -8.47 -36.38 4.72
CA LYS A 369 -9.79 -37.01 4.88
C LYS A 369 -10.87 -35.97 5.14
N LEU A 370 -10.60 -35.00 6.01
CA LEU A 370 -11.52 -33.90 6.32
C LEU A 370 -11.81 -33.04 5.08
N ALA A 371 -10.80 -32.76 4.25
CA ALA A 371 -10.98 -32.03 3.00
C ALA A 371 -11.82 -32.80 1.97
N ARG A 372 -11.67 -34.13 1.88
CA ARG A 372 -12.42 -34.99 0.94
C ARG A 372 -13.88 -35.22 1.35
N ALA A 373 -14.18 -35.18 2.66
CA ALA A 373 -15.53 -35.41 3.19
C ALA A 373 -16.51 -34.23 2.97
N GLY A 374 -16.11 -33.18 2.24
CA GLY A 374 -17.00 -32.05 1.90
C GLY A 374 -17.37 -31.14 3.06
N VAL A 375 -16.88 -31.40 4.28
CA VAL A 375 -17.04 -30.51 5.46
C VAL A 375 -16.23 -29.22 5.30
N CYS A 376 -15.29 -29.19 4.35
CA CYS A 376 -14.72 -27.97 3.80
C CYS A 376 -15.02 -27.93 2.30
N CYS A 377 -16.11 -27.27 1.88
CA CYS A 377 -16.26 -26.84 0.49
C CYS A 377 -15.00 -26.04 0.12
N SER A 378 -14.12 -26.55 -0.74
CA SER A 378 -12.80 -25.97 -1.12
C SER A 378 -12.59 -24.51 -0.68
N PRO A 379 -11.79 -24.24 0.38
CA PRO A 379 -10.38 -23.84 0.22
C PRO A 379 -9.50 -24.39 1.41
N PRO A 380 -8.36 -23.80 1.86
CA PRO A 380 -7.21 -24.50 2.48
C PRO A 380 -7.58 -25.42 3.66
N MET A 381 -6.67 -26.34 4.03
CA MET A 381 -6.79 -27.18 5.24
C MET A 381 -6.97 -26.38 6.56
N ALA A 382 -6.97 -25.04 6.50
CA ALA A 382 -7.21 -24.10 7.60
C ALA A 382 -8.31 -23.07 7.28
N ALA A 383 -9.35 -23.39 6.50
CA ALA A 383 -10.47 -22.50 6.24
C ALA A 383 -11.53 -22.51 7.36
N SER A 384 -11.11 -22.24 8.60
CA SER A 384 -11.98 -21.62 9.60
C SER A 384 -11.52 -20.18 9.77
N GLY A 385 -12.40 -19.23 9.45
CA GLY A 385 -12.15 -17.78 9.38
C GLY A 385 -11.86 -17.10 10.73
N ALA A 386 -11.04 -17.70 11.59
CA ALA A 386 -10.69 -17.15 12.90
C ALA A 386 -9.43 -16.26 12.90
N LEU A 387 -8.68 -16.15 11.80
CA LEU A 387 -7.40 -15.41 11.77
C LEU A 387 -7.33 -14.21 10.81
N THR A 388 -8.43 -13.83 10.17
CA THR A 388 -8.50 -12.61 9.33
C THR A 388 -9.38 -11.49 9.87
N ARG A 389 -9.96 -11.64 11.08
CA ARG A 389 -10.50 -10.47 11.81
C ARG A 389 -9.34 -9.76 12.54
N PRO A 390 -9.15 -8.45 12.35
CA PRO A 390 -8.27 -7.70 13.24
C PRO A 390 -8.82 -7.84 14.66
N LEU A 391 -7.96 -8.26 15.59
CA LEU A 391 -8.16 -8.02 17.02
C LEU A 391 -8.26 -6.49 17.19
N ARG A 392 -9.48 -5.95 17.10
CA ARG A 392 -9.80 -4.66 17.68
C ARG A 392 -9.59 -4.83 19.19
N ARG A 393 -8.61 -4.11 19.72
CA ARG A 393 -8.66 -3.69 21.11
C ARG A 393 -9.73 -2.62 21.25
#